data_AF-A0A094RQ05-F1
#
_entry.id   AF-A0A094RQ05-F1
#
_cell.length_a   1.000
_cell.length_b   1.000
_cell.length_c   1.000
_cell.angle_alpha   90.00
_cell.angle_beta   90.00
_cell.angle_gamma   90.00
#
_symmetry.space_group_name_H-M   'P 1'
#
loop_
_entity.id
_entity.type
_entity.pdbx_description
1 polymer ?
#
loop_
_entity_poly.entity_id
_entity_poly.type
_entity_poly.pdbx_seq_one_letter_code
_entity_poly.pdbx_strand_id
1 'polypeptide(L)'
;MRKHQRGTVEIMEAATAWEIDDFATSLTAASANTVSAYVSDISQFANWVERQSIDDPRKVTKDVVRQYIGFLTTMKMAKRSVGRKVAALRKYFAWLVRDHKIEVDPTAGVRTRFAARCKR
;
A
#
# COMPACT_ATOMS: atom_id res chain seq x y z
N MET A 1 21.44 1.79 27.34
CA MET A 1 20.39 2.66 26.75
C MET A 1 20.86 3.14 25.38
N ARG A 2 20.60 2.40 24.30
CA ARG A 2 21.01 2.80 22.93
C ARG A 2 19.80 3.37 22.20
N LYS A 3 19.91 4.64 21.83
CA LYS A 3 18.89 5.42 21.16
C LYS A 3 18.57 4.80 19.79
N HIS A 4 17.29 4.75 19.49
CA HIS A 4 16.73 4.31 18.21
C HIS A 4 17.18 5.26 17.10
N GLN A 5 18.04 4.79 16.21
CA GLN A 5 18.48 5.49 15.00
C GLN A 5 18.22 4.62 13.76
N ARG A 6 17.08 3.89 13.75
CA ARG A 6 16.68 2.92 12.71
C ARG A 6 15.40 3.35 11.99
N GLY A 7 15.27 4.64 11.67
CA GLY A 7 14.02 5.18 11.10
C GLY A 7 14.09 5.56 9.62
N THR A 8 15.26 5.96 9.13
CA THR A 8 15.39 6.62 7.82
C THR A 8 15.98 5.73 6.73
N VAL A 9 16.80 4.74 7.09
CA VAL A 9 17.51 3.90 6.10
C VAL A 9 16.61 2.80 5.55
N GLU A 10 15.73 2.21 6.38
CA GLU A 10 14.77 1.16 5.95
C GLU A 10 13.70 1.71 4.99
N ILE A 11 13.32 2.99 5.12
CA ILE A 11 12.28 3.60 4.26
C ILE A 11 12.74 3.74 2.81
N MET A 12 14.04 3.87 2.54
CA MET A 12 14.58 3.93 1.17
C MET A 12 14.78 2.54 0.55
N GLU A 13 15.07 1.51 1.35
CA GLU A 13 15.29 0.15 0.83
C GLU A 13 13.96 -0.50 0.40
N ALA A 14 12.92 -0.37 1.22
CA ALA A 14 11.57 -0.83 0.85
C ALA A 14 11.02 -0.09 -0.38
N ALA A 15 11.36 1.19 -0.59
CA ALA A 15 10.89 1.94 -1.76
C ALA A 15 11.39 1.32 -3.09
N THR A 16 12.58 0.71 -3.08
CA THR A 16 13.20 0.12 -4.26
C THR A 16 12.54 -1.21 -4.62
N ALA A 17 12.34 -2.11 -3.66
CA ALA A 17 11.70 -3.40 -3.89
C ALA A 17 10.21 -3.28 -4.26
N TRP A 18 9.55 -2.21 -3.81
CA TRP A 18 8.14 -1.95 -4.06
C TRP A 18 7.88 -1.10 -5.30
N GLU A 19 8.92 -0.66 -6.02
CA GLU A 19 8.79 0.07 -7.29
C GLU A 19 7.81 1.26 -7.20
N ILE A 20 7.88 1.99 -6.08
CA ILE A 20 6.89 3.02 -5.73
C ILE A 20 7.00 4.22 -6.69
N ASP A 21 8.21 4.54 -7.15
CA ASP A 21 8.47 5.64 -8.08
C ASP A 21 7.92 5.35 -9.48
N ASP A 22 8.04 4.09 -9.95
CA ASP A 22 7.46 3.66 -11.23
C ASP A 22 5.93 3.67 -11.16
N PHE A 23 5.37 3.22 -10.03
CA PHE A 23 3.95 3.34 -9.77
C PHE A 23 3.51 4.81 -9.79
N ALA A 24 4.23 5.71 -9.15
CA ALA A 24 3.92 7.14 -9.14
C ALA A 24 3.92 7.73 -10.57
N THR A 25 4.90 7.34 -11.38
CA THR A 25 5.02 7.75 -12.79
C THR A 25 3.88 7.22 -13.65
N SER A 26 3.36 6.01 -13.35
CA SER A 26 2.22 5.43 -14.05
C SER A 26 0.90 6.21 -13.86
N LEU A 27 0.81 7.04 -12.80
CA LEU A 27 -0.40 7.81 -12.45
C LEU A 27 -0.50 9.16 -13.17
N THR A 28 -0.26 9.18 -14.49
CA THR A 28 -0.21 10.39 -15.31
C THR A 28 -1.48 11.26 -15.28
N ALA A 29 -2.65 10.65 -15.02
CA ALA A 29 -3.94 11.33 -14.97
C ALA A 29 -4.37 11.77 -13.56
N ALA A 30 -3.57 11.52 -12.53
CA ALA A 30 -3.87 11.88 -11.14
C ALA A 30 -3.23 13.21 -10.75
N SER A 31 -3.87 13.96 -9.84
CA SER A 31 -3.26 15.18 -9.30
C SER A 31 -2.06 14.85 -8.40
N ALA A 32 -1.10 15.78 -8.30
CA ALA A 32 0.09 15.62 -7.44
C ALA A 32 -0.28 15.23 -5.99
N ASN A 33 -1.34 15.82 -5.44
CA ASN A 33 -1.83 15.46 -4.11
C ASN A 33 -2.36 14.03 -4.04
N THR A 34 -3.01 13.53 -5.10
CA THR A 34 -3.49 12.14 -5.15
C THR A 34 -2.32 11.17 -5.29
N VAL A 35 -1.32 11.49 -6.11
CA VAL A 35 -0.10 10.69 -6.27
C VAL A 35 0.64 10.60 -4.94
N SER A 36 0.93 11.74 -4.30
CA SER A 36 1.58 11.78 -2.98
C SER A 36 0.81 11.01 -1.91
N ALA A 37 -0.52 11.13 -1.90
CA ALA A 37 -1.39 10.39 -0.98
C ALA A 37 -1.30 8.87 -1.18
N TYR A 38 -1.27 8.40 -2.44
CA TYR A 38 -1.17 6.98 -2.75
C TYR A 38 0.22 6.43 -2.48
N VAL A 39 1.27 7.14 -2.87
CA VAL A 39 2.67 6.81 -2.56
C VAL A 39 2.84 6.63 -1.05
N SER A 40 2.42 7.62 -0.26
CA SER A 40 2.51 7.55 1.20
C SER A 40 1.71 6.38 1.79
N ASP A 41 0.54 6.08 1.24
CA ASP A 41 -0.28 4.95 1.70
C ASP A 41 0.39 3.59 1.39
N ILE A 42 1.03 3.45 0.23
CA ILE A 42 1.76 2.24 -0.18
C ILE A 42 3.03 2.08 0.65
N SER A 43 3.83 3.13 0.85
CA SER A 43 5.01 3.08 1.71
C SER A 43 4.66 2.67 3.15
N GLN A 44 3.53 3.16 3.69
CA GLN A 44 3.05 2.75 5.01
C GLN A 44 2.65 1.27 5.05
N PHE A 45 2.09 0.74 3.97
CA PHE A 45 1.78 -0.69 3.87
C PHE A 45 3.05 -1.54 3.75
N ALA A 46 3.99 -1.15 2.89
CA ALA A 46 5.29 -1.80 2.72
C ALA A 46 6.02 -1.94 4.06
N ASN A 47 6.13 -0.84 4.84
CA ASN A 47 6.75 -0.90 6.16
C ASN A 47 6.00 -1.79 7.16
N TRP A 48 4.67 -1.89 7.02
CA TRP A 48 3.87 -2.74 7.91
C TRP A 48 4.06 -4.23 7.60
N VAL A 49 4.17 -4.62 6.33
CA VAL A 49 4.41 -6.02 5.93
C VAL A 49 5.87 -6.42 6.07
N GLU A 50 6.82 -5.48 5.97
CA GLU A 50 8.24 -5.71 6.22
C GLU A 50 8.48 -6.19 7.67
N ARG A 51 7.74 -5.64 8.63
CA ARG A 51 7.73 -6.11 10.03
C ARG A 51 7.24 -7.56 10.20
N GLN A 52 6.60 -8.12 9.18
CA GLN A 52 6.16 -9.52 9.08
C GLN A 52 7.07 -10.34 8.16
N SER A 53 8.28 -9.83 7.87
CA SER A 53 9.26 -10.45 6.98
C SER A 53 8.79 -10.59 5.53
N ILE A 54 7.92 -9.68 5.08
CA ILE A 54 7.49 -9.56 3.68
C ILE A 54 8.12 -8.28 3.12
N ASP A 55 9.21 -8.46 2.39
CA ASP A 55 10.00 -7.41 1.74
C ASP A 55 9.60 -7.19 0.27
N ASP A 56 8.92 -8.15 -0.34
CA ASP A 56 8.57 -8.16 -1.76
C ASP A 56 7.04 -8.09 -1.96
N PRO A 57 6.52 -7.16 -2.79
CA PRO A 57 5.09 -7.10 -3.11
C PRO A 57 4.52 -8.40 -3.70
N ARG A 58 5.34 -9.23 -4.35
CA ARG A 58 4.95 -10.54 -4.93
C ARG A 58 4.61 -11.57 -3.86
N LYS A 59 5.16 -11.43 -2.66
CA LYS A 59 4.89 -12.30 -1.50
C LYS A 59 3.60 -11.90 -0.77
N VAL A 60 2.99 -10.78 -1.14
CA VAL A 60 1.74 -10.31 -0.50
C VAL A 60 0.59 -11.18 -0.94
N THR A 61 -0.02 -11.87 0.02
CA THR A 61 -1.23 -12.67 -0.22
C THR A 61 -2.49 -11.90 0.16
N LYS A 62 -3.64 -12.42 -0.26
CA LYS A 62 -4.95 -11.91 0.14
C LYS A 62 -5.15 -11.86 1.65
N ASP A 63 -4.53 -12.79 2.37
CA ASP A 63 -4.62 -12.85 3.82
C ASP A 63 -3.89 -11.67 4.47
N VAL A 64 -2.69 -11.35 3.98
CA VAL A 64 -1.90 -10.18 4.41
C VAL A 64 -2.68 -8.88 4.23
N VAL A 65 -3.38 -8.73 3.09
CA VAL A 65 -4.24 -7.55 2.83
C VAL A 65 -5.40 -7.48 3.84
N ARG A 66 -6.02 -8.61 4.20
CA ARG A 66 -7.09 -8.63 5.22
C ARG A 66 -6.55 -8.29 6.61
N GLN A 67 -5.40 -8.84 6.97
CA GLN A 67 -4.72 -8.54 8.23
C GLN A 67 -4.41 -7.04 8.34
N TYR A 68 -3.94 -6.42 7.25
CA TYR A 68 -3.71 -4.98 7.23
C TYR A 68 -4.97 -4.16 7.47
N ILE A 69 -6.09 -4.53 6.83
CA ILE A 69 -7.38 -3.86 7.06
C ILE A 69 -7.83 -4.05 8.52
N GLY A 70 -7.62 -5.23 9.10
CA GLY A 70 -7.85 -5.52 10.52
C GLY A 70 -7.00 -4.60 11.41
N PHE A 71 -5.71 -4.52 11.14
CA PHE A 71 -4.76 -3.63 11.83
C PHE A 71 -5.21 -2.17 11.80
N LEU A 72 -5.57 -1.63 10.63
CA LEU A 72 -6.07 -0.26 10.49
C LEU A 72 -7.34 0.00 11.32
N THR A 73 -8.20 -1.03 11.43
CA THR A 73 -9.43 -0.96 12.22
C THR A 73 -9.13 -0.99 13.72
N THR A 74 -8.19 -1.84 14.16
CA THR A 74 -7.70 -1.92 15.54
C THR A 74 -7.05 -0.61 15.99
N MET A 75 -6.34 0.06 15.08
CA MET A 75 -5.77 1.40 15.29
C MET A 75 -6.83 2.52 15.33
N LYS A 76 -8.12 2.19 15.27
CA LYS A 76 -9.26 3.13 15.26
C LYS A 76 -9.14 4.23 14.20
N MET A 77 -8.50 3.91 13.08
CA MET A 77 -8.33 4.88 11.99
C MET A 77 -9.70 5.25 11.40
N ALA A 78 -9.87 6.52 11.02
CA ALA A 78 -11.10 6.98 10.40
C ALA A 78 -11.45 6.15 9.16
N LYS A 79 -12.72 5.74 9.02
CA LYS A 79 -13.21 4.91 7.90
C LYS A 79 -12.82 5.46 6.52
N ARG A 80 -12.81 6.79 6.37
CA ARG A 80 -12.40 7.47 5.14
C ARG A 80 -10.93 7.22 4.81
N SER A 81 -10.05 7.27 5.81
CA SER A 81 -8.62 6.99 5.66
C SER A 81 -8.37 5.52 5.36
N VAL A 82 -9.08 4.60 6.02
CA VAL A 82 -9.03 3.16 5.69
C VAL A 82 -9.46 2.92 4.24
N GLY A 83 -10.55 3.56 3.80
CA GLY A 83 -11.02 3.49 2.41
C GLY A 83 -9.99 4.00 1.40
N ARG A 84 -9.32 5.13 1.69
CA ARG A 84 -8.25 5.68 0.84
C ARG A 84 -7.06 4.73 0.74
N LYS A 85 -6.60 4.18 1.86
CA LYS A 85 -5.51 3.20 1.90
C LYS A 85 -5.82 1.95 1.09
N VAL A 86 -7.01 1.39 1.25
CA VAL A 86 -7.44 0.22 0.46
C VAL A 86 -7.56 0.56 -1.03
N ALA A 87 -8.01 1.77 -1.38
CA ALA A 87 -8.06 2.21 -2.77
C ALA A 87 -6.66 2.35 -3.38
N ALA A 88 -5.69 2.89 -2.63
CA ALA A 88 -4.30 2.98 -3.04
C ALA A 88 -3.70 1.58 -3.30
N LEU A 89 -3.89 0.64 -2.37
CA LEU A 89 -3.44 -0.76 -2.54
C LEU A 89 -4.03 -1.42 -3.78
N ARG A 90 -5.35 -1.29 -4.00
CA ARG A 90 -5.99 -1.83 -5.20
C ARG A 90 -5.40 -1.25 -6.48
N LYS A 91 -5.11 0.06 -6.51
CA LYS A 91 -4.50 0.67 -7.69
C LYS A 91 -3.07 0.22 -7.92
N TYR A 92 -2.30 0.06 -6.86
CA TYR A 92 -0.94 -0.43 -6.92
C TYR A 92 -0.86 -1.89 -7.41
N PHE A 93 -1.58 -2.81 -6.79
CA PHE A 93 -1.56 -4.21 -7.20
C PHE A 93 -2.16 -4.43 -8.59
N ALA A 94 -3.19 -3.67 -8.97
CA ALA A 94 -3.69 -3.69 -10.35
C ALA A 94 -2.66 -3.15 -11.36
N TRP A 95 -1.82 -2.18 -10.98
CA TRP A 95 -0.71 -1.72 -11.81
C TRP A 95 0.36 -2.81 -11.94
N LEU A 96 0.75 -3.47 -10.84
CA LEU A 96 1.72 -4.57 -10.87
C LEU A 96 1.27 -5.74 -11.76
N VAL A 97 -0.03 -6.09 -11.74
CA VAL A 97 -0.57 -7.13 -12.66
C VAL A 97 -0.46 -6.69 -14.11
N ARG A 98 -0.79 -5.42 -14.41
CA ARG A 98 -0.72 -4.87 -15.78
C ARG A 98 0.71 -4.82 -16.31
N ASP A 99 1.66 -4.61 -15.41
CA ASP A 99 3.10 -4.60 -15.70
C ASP A 99 3.70 -6.01 -15.66
N HIS A 100 2.88 -7.06 -15.55
CA HIS A 100 3.26 -8.48 -15.48
C HIS A 100 4.23 -8.84 -14.34
N LYS A 101 4.30 -8.01 -13.29
CA LYS A 101 5.15 -8.23 -12.10
C LYS A 101 4.58 -9.24 -11.11
N ILE A 102 3.26 -9.38 -11.12
CA ILE A 102 2.53 -10.40 -10.36
C ILE A 102 1.45 -11.01 -11.27
N GLU A 103 1.19 -12.30 -11.10
CA GLU A 103 0.17 -13.01 -11.89
C GLU A 103 -1.25 -12.77 -11.37
N VAL A 104 -1.40 -12.60 -10.06
CA VAL A 104 -2.70 -12.52 -9.39
C VAL A 104 -2.76 -11.31 -8.47
N ASP A 105 -3.81 -10.50 -8.61
CA ASP A 105 -4.07 -9.37 -7.72
C ASP A 105 -4.48 -9.88 -6.32
N PRO A 106 -3.67 -9.69 -5.26
CA PRO A 106 -3.99 -10.13 -3.90
C PRO A 106 -5.15 -9.34 -3.28
N THR A 107 -5.48 -8.17 -3.84
CA THR A 107 -6.63 -7.36 -3.42
C THR A 107 -7.93 -7.80 -4.09
N ALA A 108 -7.88 -8.69 -5.10
CA ALA A 108 -9.04 -9.20 -5.79
C ALA A 108 -9.98 -9.95 -4.83
N GLY A 109 -11.24 -9.49 -4.77
CA GLY A 109 -12.25 -10.03 -3.87
C GLY A 109 -12.03 -9.71 -2.38
N VAL A 110 -11.12 -8.80 -2.03
CA VAL A 110 -11.08 -8.20 -0.70
C VAL A 110 -12.21 -7.17 -0.61
N ARG A 111 -13.28 -7.52 0.10
CA ARG A 111 -14.43 -6.64 0.33
C ARG A 111 -14.15 -5.75 1.55
N THR A 112 -13.80 -4.50 1.32
CA THR A 112 -13.99 -3.45 2.33
C THR A 112 -15.43 -2.92 2.22
N ARG A 113 -16.14 -2.84 3.34
CA ARG A 113 -17.49 -2.26 3.41
C ARG A 113 -17.45 -0.72 3.25
N PHE A 114 -16.26 -0.14 3.19
CA PHE A 114 -16.03 1.28 3.00
C PHE A 114 -15.53 1.50 1.56
N ALA A 115 -16.40 1.29 0.58
CA ALA A 115 -16.10 1.75 -0.77
C ALA A 115 -16.02 3.29 -0.73
N ALA A 116 -14.82 3.83 -0.92
CA ALA A 116 -14.62 5.26 -1.06
C ALA A 116 -15.32 5.71 -2.34
N ARG A 117 -16.56 6.20 -2.20
CA ARG A 117 -17.20 7.01 -3.24
C ARG A 117 -16.47 8.35 -3.26
N CYS A 118 -15.37 8.42 -4.00
CA CYS A 118 -14.76 9.69 -4.36
C CYS A 118 -15.69 10.32 -5.40
N LYS A 119 -16.68 11.11 -4.97
CA LYS A 119 -17.32 12.04 -5.89
C LYS A 119 -16.24 13.05 -6.28
N ARG A 120 -16.00 13.16 -7.59
CA ARG A 120 -15.36 14.32 -8.22
C ARG A 120 -16.12 15.58 -7.86
#